data_AF-A0A397TYN6-F1
#
_entry.id   AF-A0A397TYN6-F1
#
_cell.length_a   1.000
_cell.length_b   1.000
_cell.length_c   1.000
_cell.angle_alpha   90.00
_cell.angle_beta   90.00
_cell.angle_gamma   90.00
#
_symmetry.space_group_name_H-M   'P 1'
#
loop_
_entity.id
_entity.type
_entity.pdbx_description
1 polymer ?
#
loop_
_entity_poly.entity_id
_entity_poly.type
_entity_poly.pdbx_seq_one_letter_code
_entity_poly.pdbx_strand_id
1 'polypeptide(L)'
;MSNKTFVFDGDKKESKTILGLLEFFGINRSVDVKLNHFDDIDTISQRVIDEYKLDVKLNDLRLNASLMPDSHNSCGIQAYYYFAFIFDDLMIFRGLDYIDLIKALEGRENNLPPLVFEMISLFMNHWKKDFKDKYTLLRTEAITWATAVNQQLQVSFNQNEYFIFKLKCHASYLTLVLMFLLRDVRCTYLEYRTLQTTFEMFMFYINELASCLRERDVGELTSVDKLFNTNDFSRISDYCTKQIYKTMKEFEGKCNLMVSLEFLRLCKNTVFVHLASDRYEKFFFEKILS
;
A
#
# COMPACT_ATOMS: atom_id res chain seq x y z
N MET A 1 2.87 -7.81 -20.05
CA MET A 1 3.88 -7.07 -19.28
C MET A 1 4.33 -5.87 -20.08
N SER A 2 4.45 -4.70 -19.46
CA SER A 2 4.93 -3.47 -20.10
C SER A 2 5.99 -2.80 -19.23
N ASN A 3 7.13 -2.45 -19.82
CA ASN A 3 8.10 -1.59 -19.15
C ASN A 3 7.68 -0.13 -19.36
N LYS A 4 7.57 0.62 -18.27
CA LYS A 4 7.23 2.04 -18.27
C LYS A 4 8.35 2.83 -17.61
N THR A 5 8.74 3.93 -18.22
CA THR A 5 9.71 4.85 -17.65
C THR A 5 8.98 6.01 -16.99
N PHE A 6 9.32 6.29 -15.73
CA PHE A 6 8.78 7.40 -14.96
C PHE A 6 9.86 8.45 -14.74
N VAL A 7 9.54 9.72 -14.97
CA VAL A 7 10.47 10.85 -14.86
C VAL A 7 10.01 11.80 -13.77
N PHE A 8 10.93 12.21 -12.90
CA PHE A 8 10.68 13.14 -11.82
C PHE A 8 10.43 14.56 -12.35
N ASP A 9 9.39 15.19 -11.85
CA ASP A 9 9.05 16.58 -12.11
C ASP A 9 9.77 17.52 -11.15
N GLY A 10 10.75 18.23 -11.68
CA GLY A 10 11.54 19.20 -10.93
C GLY A 10 10.88 20.56 -10.76
N ASP A 11 9.75 20.82 -11.41
CA ASP A 11 9.16 22.16 -11.51
C ASP A 11 8.16 22.46 -10.38
N LYS A 12 7.79 21.44 -9.58
CA LYS A 12 6.90 21.63 -8.43
C LYS A 12 7.60 22.36 -7.30
N LYS A 13 6.83 23.19 -6.57
CA LYS A 13 7.32 23.99 -5.45
C LYS A 13 8.01 23.12 -4.37
N GLU A 14 7.48 21.93 -4.12
CA GLU A 14 7.98 20.97 -3.13
C GLU A 14 9.06 20.03 -3.68
N SER A 15 9.45 20.16 -4.96
CA SER A 15 10.42 19.25 -5.58
C SER A 15 11.78 19.24 -4.88
N LYS A 16 12.17 20.31 -4.17
CA LYS A 16 13.42 20.30 -3.38
C LYS A 16 13.34 19.37 -2.17
N THR A 17 12.25 19.41 -1.41
CA THR A 17 12.03 18.53 -0.25
C THR A 17 11.89 17.09 -0.71
N ILE A 18 11.12 16.85 -1.78
CA ILE A 18 10.94 15.52 -2.36
C ILE A 18 12.26 15.00 -2.96
N LEU A 19 13.04 15.83 -3.64
CA LEU A 19 14.36 15.43 -4.17
C LEU A 19 15.29 14.96 -3.05
N GLY A 20 15.32 15.65 -1.91
CA GLY A 20 16.10 15.20 -0.75
C GLY A 20 15.65 13.81 -0.25
N LEU A 21 14.35 13.54 -0.28
CA LEU A 21 13.79 12.23 0.08
C LEU A 21 14.22 11.15 -0.93
N LEU A 22 14.21 11.47 -2.24
CA LEU A 22 14.70 10.56 -3.28
C LEU A 22 16.19 10.25 -3.12
N GLU A 23 17.00 11.27 -2.84
CA GLU A 23 18.45 11.13 -2.59
C GLU A 23 18.70 10.23 -1.37
N PHE A 24 17.93 10.40 -0.29
CA PHE A 24 18.02 9.56 0.90
C PHE A 24 17.77 8.08 0.60
N PHE A 25 16.79 7.75 -0.24
CA PHE A 25 16.48 6.37 -0.64
C PHE A 25 17.26 5.88 -1.87
N GLY A 26 18.13 6.72 -2.45
CA GLY A 26 18.86 6.41 -3.68
C GLY A 26 17.92 6.10 -4.86
N ILE A 27 16.85 6.88 -5.00
CA ILE A 27 15.89 6.79 -6.11
C ILE A 27 16.34 7.75 -7.22
N ASN A 28 16.50 7.23 -8.43
CA ASN A 28 16.90 8.02 -9.59
C ASN A 28 15.76 8.95 -10.03
N ARG A 29 16.11 10.07 -10.68
CA ARG A 29 15.13 10.97 -11.31
C ARG A 29 14.41 10.35 -12.51
N SER A 30 14.91 9.22 -13.01
CA SER A 30 14.25 8.41 -14.02
C SER A 30 14.24 6.96 -13.52
N VAL A 31 13.07 6.34 -13.48
CA VAL A 31 12.86 4.99 -12.93
C VAL A 31 12.12 4.15 -13.96
N ASP A 32 12.71 3.02 -14.35
CA ASP A 32 12.03 2.03 -15.18
C ASP A 32 11.30 1.02 -14.31
N VAL A 33 10.01 0.83 -14.59
CA VAL A 33 9.11 -0.03 -13.83
C VAL A 33 8.51 -1.05 -14.77
N LYS A 34 8.56 -2.31 -14.35
CA LYS A 34 7.89 -3.40 -15.04
C LYS A 34 6.49 -3.58 -14.45
N LEU A 35 5.47 -3.27 -15.24
CA LEU A 35 4.07 -3.48 -14.87
C LEU A 35 3.54 -4.78 -15.45
N ASN A 36 2.85 -5.54 -14.59
CA ASN A 36 2.28 -6.83 -14.93
C ASN A 36 0.84 -6.69 -15.41
N HIS A 37 0.43 -7.70 -16.16
CA HIS A 37 -0.91 -7.84 -16.70
C HIS A 37 -1.30 -9.30 -16.57
N PHE A 38 -2.35 -9.57 -15.80
CA PHE A 38 -2.96 -10.88 -15.68
C PHE A 38 -4.43 -10.70 -16.02
N ASP A 39 -4.83 -11.19 -17.19
CA ASP A 39 -6.11 -10.88 -17.81
C ASP A 39 -7.29 -11.22 -16.91
N ASP A 40 -7.23 -12.35 -16.19
CA ASP A 40 -8.27 -12.79 -15.29
C ASP A 40 -8.41 -11.88 -14.06
N ILE A 41 -7.30 -11.51 -13.41
CA ILE A 41 -7.26 -10.56 -12.29
C ILE A 41 -7.75 -9.18 -12.75
N ASP A 42 -7.22 -8.66 -13.85
CA ASP A 42 -7.57 -7.33 -14.36
C ASP A 42 -9.04 -7.25 -14.78
N THR A 43 -9.55 -8.30 -15.44
CA THR A 43 -10.94 -8.35 -15.91
C THR A 43 -11.92 -8.40 -14.73
N ILE A 44 -11.71 -9.28 -13.74
CA ILE A 44 -12.63 -9.36 -12.60
C ILE A 44 -12.58 -8.08 -11.76
N SER A 45 -11.39 -7.50 -11.60
CA SER A 45 -11.24 -6.26 -10.83
C SER A 45 -11.85 -5.06 -11.53
N GLN A 46 -11.72 -4.92 -12.85
CA GLN A 46 -12.41 -3.86 -13.58
C GLN A 46 -13.93 -4.01 -13.45
N ARG A 47 -14.46 -5.23 -13.58
CA ARG A 47 -15.91 -5.49 -13.39
C ARG A 47 -16.38 -5.04 -12.01
N VAL A 48 -15.64 -5.34 -10.94
CA VAL A 48 -15.99 -4.90 -9.58
C VAL A 48 -15.85 -3.39 -9.42
N ILE A 49 -14.76 -2.80 -9.93
CA ILE A 49 -14.54 -1.35 -9.89
C ILE A 49 -15.70 -0.61 -10.56
N ASP A 50 -16.16 -1.08 -11.73
CA ASP A 50 -17.25 -0.47 -12.48
C ASP A 50 -18.61 -0.65 -11.78
N GLU A 51 -18.94 -1.88 -11.36
CA GLU A 51 -20.20 -2.22 -10.69
C GLU A 51 -20.40 -1.38 -9.41
N TYR A 52 -19.34 -1.28 -8.61
CA TYR A 52 -19.36 -0.57 -7.33
C TYR A 52 -18.89 0.88 -7.45
N LYS A 53 -18.54 1.37 -8.64
CA LYS A 53 -18.04 2.74 -8.87
C LYS A 53 -16.91 3.10 -7.89
N LEU A 54 -15.90 2.24 -7.79
CA LEU A 54 -14.76 2.46 -6.87
C LEU A 54 -13.82 3.51 -7.46
N ASP A 55 -13.20 4.34 -6.61
CA ASP A 55 -12.24 5.38 -7.04
C ASP A 55 -10.82 4.81 -7.12
N VAL A 56 -10.69 3.70 -7.86
CA VAL A 56 -9.44 2.97 -8.03
C VAL A 56 -9.28 2.62 -9.51
N LYS A 57 -8.08 2.82 -10.04
CA LYS A 57 -7.75 2.51 -11.44
C LYS A 57 -6.82 1.29 -11.51
N LEU A 58 -7.02 0.43 -12.49
CA LEU A 58 -6.15 -0.73 -12.70
C LEU A 58 -4.68 -0.35 -12.85
N ASN A 59 -4.37 0.76 -13.55
CA ASN A 59 -2.98 1.20 -13.70
C ASN A 59 -2.32 1.52 -12.36
N ASP A 60 -3.05 2.12 -11.43
CA ASP A 60 -2.55 2.36 -10.07
C ASP A 60 -2.35 1.06 -9.32
N LEU A 61 -3.28 0.11 -9.43
CA LEU A 61 -3.14 -1.19 -8.79
C LEU A 61 -1.91 -1.97 -9.31
N ARG A 62 -1.65 -1.92 -10.62
CA ARG A 62 -0.44 -2.51 -11.23
C ARG A 62 0.83 -1.84 -10.72
N LEU A 63 0.82 -0.51 -10.63
CA LEU A 63 1.96 0.25 -10.09
C LEU A 63 2.19 -0.08 -8.61
N ASN A 64 1.14 -0.16 -7.81
CA ASN A 64 1.24 -0.58 -6.40
C ASN A 64 1.77 -2.01 -6.27
N ALA A 65 1.33 -2.94 -7.12
CA ALA A 65 1.86 -4.30 -7.14
C ALA A 65 3.37 -4.35 -7.45
N SER A 66 3.88 -3.38 -8.23
CA SER A 66 5.32 -3.27 -8.55
C SER A 66 6.21 -2.92 -7.36
N LEU A 67 5.61 -2.53 -6.22
CA LEU A 67 6.32 -2.27 -4.97
C LEU A 67 7.13 -3.50 -4.53
N MET A 68 6.61 -4.70 -4.77
CA MET A 68 7.38 -5.94 -4.64
C MET A 68 8.19 -6.18 -5.91
N PRO A 69 9.53 -6.20 -5.86
CA PRO A 69 10.36 -6.41 -7.03
C PRO A 69 10.05 -7.74 -7.74
N ASP A 70 9.63 -8.77 -7.01
CA ASP A 70 9.33 -10.10 -7.55
C ASP A 70 7.90 -10.23 -8.12
N SER A 71 7.11 -9.16 -8.04
CA SER A 71 5.74 -9.10 -8.62
C SER A 71 5.72 -9.47 -10.10
N HIS A 72 6.83 -9.22 -10.82
CA HIS A 72 6.92 -9.33 -12.28
C HIS A 72 6.58 -10.70 -12.87
N ASN A 73 6.57 -11.76 -12.06
CA ASN A 73 6.17 -13.11 -12.47
C ASN A 73 5.15 -13.75 -11.52
N SER A 74 4.57 -12.99 -10.58
CA SER A 74 3.66 -13.53 -9.57
C SER A 74 2.26 -12.92 -9.67
N CYS A 75 1.33 -13.74 -10.17
CA CYS A 75 -0.10 -13.43 -10.14
C CYS A 75 -0.63 -13.33 -8.70
N GLY A 76 -0.05 -14.08 -7.76
CA GLY A 76 -0.39 -14.01 -6.33
C GLY A 76 -0.08 -12.66 -5.70
N ILE A 77 1.10 -12.08 -6.00
CA ILE A 77 1.44 -10.72 -5.54
C ILE A 77 0.49 -9.68 -6.15
N GLN A 78 0.17 -9.77 -7.44
CA GLN A 78 -0.77 -8.82 -8.05
C GLN A 78 -2.17 -8.93 -7.45
N ALA A 79 -2.71 -10.14 -7.34
CA ALA A 79 -4.00 -10.41 -6.70
C ALA A 79 -4.04 -9.89 -5.26
N TYR A 80 -2.91 -9.94 -4.55
CA TYR A 80 -2.81 -9.43 -3.19
C TYR A 80 -2.96 -7.91 -3.09
N TYR A 81 -2.24 -7.16 -3.92
CA TYR A 81 -2.39 -5.71 -3.91
C TYR A 81 -3.77 -5.29 -4.38
N TYR A 82 -4.32 -5.99 -5.39
CA TYR A 82 -5.68 -5.73 -5.86
C TYR A 82 -6.70 -5.97 -4.74
N PHE A 83 -6.55 -7.07 -4.00
CA PHE A 83 -7.34 -7.32 -2.80
C PHE A 83 -7.26 -6.17 -1.81
N ALA A 84 -6.04 -5.79 -1.41
CA ALA A 84 -5.81 -4.78 -0.38
C ALA A 84 -6.44 -3.42 -0.71
N PHE A 85 -6.47 -3.01 -1.98
CA PHE A 85 -7.05 -1.73 -2.37
C PHE A 85 -8.55 -1.81 -2.69
N ILE A 86 -8.99 -2.85 -3.40
CA ILE A 86 -10.40 -2.97 -3.82
C ILE A 86 -11.28 -3.30 -2.60
N PHE A 87 -10.84 -4.20 -1.73
CA PHE A 87 -11.64 -4.56 -0.56
C PHE A 87 -11.64 -3.47 0.51
N ASP A 88 -10.58 -2.66 0.62
CA ASP A 88 -10.58 -1.48 1.49
C ASP A 88 -11.71 -0.52 1.08
N ASP A 89 -11.76 -0.18 -0.21
CA ASP A 89 -12.81 0.69 -0.76
C ASP A 89 -14.22 0.05 -0.65
N LEU A 90 -14.35 -1.26 -0.90
CA LEU A 90 -15.64 -1.97 -0.76
C LEU A 90 -16.14 -1.97 0.69
N MET A 91 -15.26 -2.21 1.66
CA MET A 91 -15.64 -2.25 3.07
C MET A 91 -15.93 -0.85 3.61
N ILE A 92 -15.07 0.12 3.33
CA ILE A 92 -15.18 1.47 3.88
C ILE A 92 -16.29 2.27 3.18
N PHE A 93 -16.35 2.25 1.85
CA PHE A 93 -17.22 3.15 1.09
C PHE A 93 -18.46 2.48 0.49
N ARG A 94 -18.52 1.15 0.46
CA ARG A 94 -19.66 0.41 -0.10
C ARG A 94 -20.35 -0.53 0.90
N GLY A 95 -19.88 -0.55 2.16
CA GLY A 95 -20.53 -1.29 3.24
C GLY A 95 -20.48 -2.80 3.06
N LEU A 96 -19.44 -3.34 2.43
CA LEU A 96 -19.24 -4.79 2.34
C LEU A 96 -19.09 -5.39 3.74
N ASP A 97 -19.87 -6.42 4.06
CA ASP A 97 -19.85 -7.06 5.38
C ASP A 97 -18.52 -7.82 5.59
N TYR A 98 -17.77 -7.40 6.62
CA TYR A 98 -16.48 -7.99 6.97
C TYR A 98 -16.60 -9.45 7.43
N ILE A 99 -17.72 -9.85 8.06
CA ILE A 99 -17.96 -11.23 8.50
C ILE A 99 -18.09 -12.13 7.27
N ASP A 100 -18.83 -11.69 6.26
CA ASP A 100 -18.98 -12.45 5.01
C ASP A 100 -17.68 -12.48 4.21
N LEU A 101 -16.86 -11.42 4.27
CA LEU A 101 -15.50 -11.45 3.72
C LEU A 101 -14.60 -12.48 4.45
N ILE A 102 -14.62 -12.50 5.78
CA ILE A 102 -13.86 -13.47 6.59
C ILE A 102 -14.32 -14.90 6.29
N LYS A 103 -15.63 -15.14 6.24
CA LYS A 103 -16.19 -16.45 5.86
C LYS A 103 -15.70 -16.88 4.48
N ALA A 104 -15.71 -15.98 3.49
CA ALA A 104 -15.22 -16.29 2.16
C ALA A 104 -13.71 -16.63 2.16
N LEU A 105 -12.88 -15.84 2.85
CA LEU A 105 -11.46 -16.12 3.06
C LEU A 105 -11.22 -17.48 3.75
N GLU A 106 -12.10 -17.88 4.66
CA GLU A 106 -12.03 -19.17 5.33
C GLU A 106 -12.52 -20.34 4.45
N GLY A 107 -13.23 -20.06 3.36
CA GLY A 107 -13.88 -21.06 2.51
C GLY A 107 -15.22 -21.54 3.08
N ARG A 108 -15.88 -20.71 3.91
CA ARG A 108 -17.20 -20.97 4.49
C ARG A 108 -18.31 -20.32 3.67
N GLU A 109 -19.53 -20.82 3.88
CA GLU A 109 -20.74 -20.20 3.36
C GLU A 109 -20.84 -18.75 3.83
N ASN A 110 -21.16 -17.86 2.89
CA ASN A 110 -21.17 -16.41 3.06
C ASN A 110 -22.23 -15.79 2.14
N ASN A 111 -22.60 -14.55 2.41
CA ASN A 111 -23.59 -13.82 1.62
C ASN A 111 -22.95 -12.70 0.77
N LEU A 112 -21.67 -12.84 0.40
CA LEU A 112 -21.05 -11.85 -0.47
C LEU A 112 -21.79 -11.78 -1.82
N PRO A 113 -21.91 -10.58 -2.41
CA PRO A 113 -22.45 -10.46 -3.76
C PRO A 113 -21.70 -11.38 -4.74
N PRO A 114 -22.40 -12.02 -5.71
CA PRO A 114 -21.78 -13.04 -6.56
C PRO A 114 -20.49 -12.60 -7.25
N LEU A 115 -20.43 -11.35 -7.71
CA LEU A 115 -19.25 -10.78 -8.36
C LEU A 115 -18.07 -10.59 -7.38
N VAL A 116 -18.34 -10.16 -6.15
CA VAL A 116 -17.31 -10.00 -5.10
C VAL A 116 -16.80 -11.38 -4.65
N PHE A 117 -17.70 -12.36 -4.53
CA PHE A 117 -17.34 -13.75 -4.23
C PHE A 117 -16.49 -14.41 -5.33
N GLU A 118 -16.85 -14.16 -6.61
CA GLU A 118 -16.07 -14.58 -7.79
C GLU A 118 -14.65 -14.02 -7.70
N MET A 119 -14.51 -12.72 -7.41
CA MET A 119 -13.21 -12.05 -7.28
C MET A 119 -12.35 -12.60 -6.15
N ILE A 120 -12.89 -12.73 -4.93
CA ILE A 120 -12.09 -13.23 -3.79
C ILE A 120 -11.65 -14.69 -4.02
N SER A 121 -12.53 -15.50 -4.62
CA SER A 121 -12.20 -16.88 -4.96
C SER A 121 -11.06 -16.96 -5.97
N LEU A 122 -11.09 -16.10 -7.00
CA LEU A 122 -10.01 -16.00 -7.98
C LEU A 122 -8.68 -15.58 -7.33
N PHE A 123 -8.71 -14.55 -6.48
CA PHE A 123 -7.51 -14.08 -5.78
C PHE A 123 -6.92 -15.16 -4.87
N MET A 124 -7.76 -15.85 -4.11
CA MET A 124 -7.33 -16.97 -3.26
C MET A 124 -6.71 -18.11 -4.08
N ASN A 125 -7.19 -18.38 -5.29
CA ASN A 125 -6.59 -19.40 -6.17
C ASN A 125 -5.19 -19.00 -6.63
N HIS A 126 -4.98 -17.74 -7.00
CA HIS A 126 -3.64 -17.21 -7.32
C HIS A 126 -2.71 -17.25 -6.10
N TRP A 127 -3.23 -16.93 -4.91
CA TRP A 127 -2.46 -17.03 -3.68
C TRP A 127 -2.06 -18.46 -3.35
N LYS A 128 -2.97 -19.44 -3.47
CA LYS A 128 -2.66 -20.86 -3.27
C LYS A 128 -1.57 -21.34 -4.22
N LYS A 129 -1.67 -20.95 -5.49
CA LYS A 129 -0.73 -21.34 -6.55
C LYS A 129 0.68 -20.82 -6.27
N ASP A 130 0.81 -19.53 -5.98
CA ASP A 130 2.12 -18.88 -5.87
C ASP A 130 2.75 -19.06 -4.49
N PHE A 131 1.97 -18.98 -3.41
CA PHE A 131 2.49 -19.01 -2.04
C PHE A 131 2.51 -20.42 -1.41
N LYS A 132 1.84 -21.42 -2.01
CA LYS A 132 1.92 -22.83 -1.60
C LYS A 132 1.71 -23.03 -0.09
N ASP A 133 2.71 -23.51 0.64
CA ASP A 133 2.71 -23.75 2.08
C ASP A 133 2.51 -22.45 2.90
N LYS A 134 2.89 -21.30 2.34
CA LYS A 134 2.72 -19.97 2.95
C LYS A 134 1.32 -19.37 2.72
N TYR A 135 0.46 -20.00 1.92
CA TYR A 135 -0.90 -19.54 1.64
C TYR A 135 -1.74 -19.34 2.91
N THR A 136 -1.68 -20.30 3.84
CA THR A 136 -2.47 -20.24 5.08
C THR A 136 -2.11 -19.02 5.91
N LEU A 137 -0.82 -18.68 5.97
CA LEU A 137 -0.34 -17.49 6.67
C LEU A 137 -0.87 -16.22 6.00
N LEU A 138 -0.70 -16.07 4.68
CA LEU A 138 -1.20 -14.91 3.95
C LEU A 138 -2.70 -14.67 4.17
N ARG A 139 -3.49 -15.76 4.13
CA ARG A 139 -4.93 -15.75 4.35
C ARG A 139 -5.29 -15.32 5.77
N THR A 140 -4.58 -15.81 6.78
CA THR A 140 -4.75 -15.38 8.17
C THR A 140 -4.50 -13.88 8.31
N GLU A 141 -3.47 -13.35 7.65
CA GLU A 141 -3.19 -11.92 7.71
C GLU A 141 -4.27 -11.07 7.03
N ALA A 142 -4.83 -11.53 5.90
CA ALA A 142 -5.95 -10.86 5.26
C ALA A 142 -7.20 -10.81 6.17
N ILE A 143 -7.46 -11.87 6.94
CA ILE A 143 -8.54 -11.93 7.95
C ILE A 143 -8.27 -10.95 9.10
N THR A 144 -7.03 -10.91 9.60
CA THR A 144 -6.62 -9.96 10.65
C THR A 144 -6.85 -8.52 10.19
N TRP A 145 -6.46 -8.20 8.95
CA TRP A 145 -6.68 -6.88 8.36
C TRP A 145 -8.18 -6.54 8.25
N ALA A 146 -9.02 -7.43 7.69
CA ALA A 146 -10.46 -7.19 7.59
C ALA A 146 -11.11 -6.93 8.96
N THR A 147 -10.64 -7.62 10.00
CA THR A 147 -11.08 -7.41 11.38
C THR A 147 -10.69 -6.02 11.90
N ALA A 148 -9.46 -5.57 11.60
CA ALA A 148 -8.98 -4.24 11.98
C ALA A 148 -9.76 -3.12 11.27
N VAL A 149 -10.03 -3.24 9.96
CA VAL A 149 -10.84 -2.26 9.21
C VAL A 149 -12.25 -2.16 9.81
N ASN A 150 -12.89 -3.28 10.17
CA ASN A 150 -14.19 -3.22 10.83
C ASN A 150 -14.14 -2.48 12.18
N GLN A 151 -13.11 -2.74 13.00
CA GLN A 151 -12.91 -1.98 14.24
C GLN A 151 -12.74 -0.47 13.97
N GLN A 152 -12.19 -0.08 12.81
CA GLN A 152 -12.12 1.32 12.37
C GLN A 152 -13.51 1.94 12.21
N LEU A 153 -14.42 1.20 11.58
CA LEU A 153 -15.77 1.67 11.25
C LEU A 153 -16.68 1.75 12.48
N GLN A 154 -16.39 0.95 13.52
CA GLN A 154 -17.25 0.85 14.71
C GLN A 154 -16.88 1.82 15.84
N VAL A 155 -15.64 2.34 15.86
CA VAL A 155 -15.13 3.09 17.02
C VAL A 155 -14.90 4.56 16.66
N SER A 156 -15.46 5.45 17.49
CA SER A 156 -15.10 6.88 17.46
C SER A 156 -13.77 7.09 18.20
N PHE A 157 -12.69 7.27 17.46
CA PHE A 157 -11.37 7.53 18.05
C PHE A 157 -11.16 9.03 18.27
N ASN A 158 -10.52 9.40 19.39
CA ASN A 158 -9.92 10.73 19.48
C ASN A 158 -8.68 10.84 18.57
N GLN A 159 -8.16 12.04 18.29
CA GLN A 159 -7.05 12.23 17.34
C GLN A 159 -5.80 11.37 17.63
N ASN A 160 -5.46 11.15 18.91
CA ASN A 160 -4.30 10.35 19.31
C ASN A 160 -4.55 8.85 19.17
N GLU A 161 -5.77 8.40 19.50
CA GLU A 161 -6.19 7.01 19.31
C GLU A 161 -6.33 6.68 17.82
N TYR A 162 -6.81 7.62 17.02
CA TYR A 162 -6.94 7.48 15.58
C TYR A 162 -5.57 7.23 14.94
N PHE A 163 -4.52 7.92 15.37
CA PHE A 163 -3.16 7.68 14.90
C PHE A 163 -2.70 6.24 15.18
N ILE A 164 -2.82 5.79 16.44
CA ILE A 164 -2.40 4.43 16.84
C ILE A 164 -3.23 3.35 16.13
N PHE A 165 -4.50 3.64 15.86
CA PHE A 165 -5.43 2.70 15.26
C PHE A 165 -5.30 2.65 13.72
N LYS A 166 -5.10 3.79 13.05
CA LYS A 166 -4.86 3.89 11.61
C LYS A 166 -3.62 3.08 11.20
N LEU A 167 -2.58 3.04 12.04
CA LEU A 167 -1.39 2.19 11.84
C LEU A 167 -1.73 0.69 11.65
N LYS A 168 -2.79 0.19 12.30
CA LYS A 168 -3.23 -1.22 12.21
C LYS A 168 -4.15 -1.50 11.02
N CYS A 169 -4.79 -0.47 10.46
CA CYS A 169 -5.78 -0.61 9.39
C CYS A 169 -5.16 -0.49 8.00
N HIS A 170 -3.98 0.13 7.89
CA HIS A 170 -3.21 0.07 6.66
C HIS A 170 -2.83 -1.37 6.33
N ALA A 171 -3.12 -1.81 5.10
CA ALA A 171 -2.55 -3.03 4.51
C ALA A 171 -1.00 -2.96 4.31
N SER A 172 -0.32 -2.03 4.99
CA SER A 172 1.14 -1.89 5.04
C SER A 172 1.80 -3.08 5.72
N TYR A 173 1.27 -3.49 6.86
CA TYR A 173 1.71 -4.70 7.57
C TYR A 173 1.70 -5.93 6.65
N LEU A 174 0.62 -6.04 5.88
CA LEU A 174 0.39 -7.05 4.87
C LEU A 174 1.53 -7.07 3.83
N THR A 175 1.91 -5.90 3.33
CA THR A 175 3.06 -5.70 2.44
C THR A 175 4.39 -6.15 3.08
N LEU A 176 4.61 -5.88 4.37
CA LEU A 176 5.80 -6.36 5.09
C LEU A 176 5.83 -7.89 5.22
N VAL A 177 4.68 -8.53 5.47
CA VAL A 177 4.57 -10.00 5.49
C VAL A 177 4.97 -10.58 4.14
N LEU A 178 4.46 -10.03 3.02
CA LEU A 178 4.84 -10.47 1.68
C LEU A 178 6.36 -10.42 1.45
N MET A 179 7.03 -9.36 1.91
CA MET A 179 8.49 -9.26 1.82
C MET A 179 9.18 -10.47 2.47
N PHE A 180 8.80 -10.82 3.70
CA PHE A 180 9.36 -11.98 4.40
C PHE A 180 9.02 -13.30 3.71
N LEU A 181 7.79 -13.46 3.22
CA LEU A 181 7.36 -14.68 2.54
C LEU A 181 8.13 -14.92 1.23
N LEU A 182 8.41 -13.87 0.47
CA LEU A 182 9.05 -13.97 -0.84
C LEU A 182 10.58 -14.09 -0.75
N ARG A 183 11.20 -13.41 0.21
CA ARG A 183 12.66 -13.30 0.29
C ARG A 183 13.33 -14.40 1.09
N ASP A 184 12.55 -15.26 1.74
CA ASP A 184 13.03 -16.31 2.65
C ASP A 184 14.02 -15.78 3.72
N VAL A 185 13.85 -14.51 4.09
CA VAL A 185 14.69 -13.87 5.10
C VAL A 185 14.10 -14.19 6.47
N ARG A 186 14.93 -14.80 7.32
CA ARG A 186 14.55 -15.08 8.71
C ARG A 186 14.82 -13.85 9.56
N CYS A 187 13.80 -13.45 10.33
CA CYS A 187 13.94 -12.48 11.41
C CYS A 187 13.49 -13.11 12.72
N THR A 188 14.01 -12.59 13.83
CA THR A 188 13.48 -12.86 15.15
C THR A 188 12.13 -12.16 15.33
N TYR A 189 11.34 -12.64 16.29
CA TYR A 189 10.08 -11.99 16.64
C TYR A 189 10.24 -10.50 17.02
N LEU A 190 11.33 -10.15 17.72
CA LEU A 190 11.60 -8.76 18.12
C LEU A 190 11.95 -7.88 16.90
N GLU A 191 12.77 -8.39 15.98
CA GLU A 191 13.07 -7.71 14.72
C GLU A 191 11.81 -7.49 13.90
N TYR A 192 10.97 -8.52 13.78
CA TYR A 192 9.67 -8.43 13.10
C TYR A 192 8.78 -7.33 13.66
N ARG A 193 8.60 -7.29 14.99
CA ARG A 193 7.76 -6.29 15.65
C ARG A 193 8.32 -4.87 15.51
N THR A 194 9.64 -4.73 15.56
CA THR A 194 10.33 -3.46 15.33
C THR A 194 10.09 -2.97 13.90
N LEU A 195 10.26 -3.86 12.93
CA LEU A 195 10.02 -3.57 11.51
C LEU A 195 8.57 -3.25 11.20
N GLN A 196 7.64 -4.00 11.77
CA GLN A 196 6.22 -3.74 11.64
C GLN A 196 5.89 -2.32 12.09
N THR A 197 6.32 -1.94 13.30
CA THR A 197 6.04 -0.61 13.85
C THR A 197 6.69 0.48 13.00
N THR A 198 7.93 0.26 12.57
CA THR A 198 8.68 1.19 11.72
C THR A 198 7.98 1.37 10.37
N PHE A 199 7.56 0.27 9.75
CA PHE A 199 6.92 0.29 8.44
C PHE A 199 5.54 0.92 8.48
N GLU A 200 4.75 0.64 9.51
CA GLU A 200 3.44 1.25 9.70
C GLU A 200 3.58 2.77 9.84
N MET A 201 4.53 3.26 10.66
CA MET A 201 4.80 4.70 10.80
C MET A 201 5.29 5.31 9.49
N PHE A 202 6.22 4.63 8.80
CA PHE A 202 6.73 5.07 7.51
C PHE A 202 5.61 5.18 6.46
N MET A 203 4.75 4.15 6.37
CA MET A 203 3.60 4.09 5.47
C MET A 203 2.56 5.16 5.78
N PHE A 204 2.33 5.46 7.05
CA PHE A 204 1.48 6.57 7.44
C PHE A 204 2.02 7.90 6.89
N TYR A 205 3.28 8.25 7.15
CA TYR A 205 3.82 9.55 6.72
C TYR A 205 3.97 9.67 5.21
N ILE A 206 4.32 8.59 4.49
CA ILE A 206 4.38 8.63 3.02
C ILE A 206 2.99 8.74 2.40
N ASN A 207 1.98 8.10 3.00
CA ASN A 207 0.59 8.24 2.55
C ASN A 207 0.08 9.65 2.81
N GLU A 208 0.29 10.22 4.00
CA GLU A 208 -0.10 11.60 4.33
C GLU A 208 0.62 12.62 3.43
N LEU A 209 1.88 12.38 3.08
CA LEU A 209 2.62 13.20 2.12
C LEU A 209 1.98 13.15 0.72
N ALA A 210 1.67 11.94 0.23
CA ALA A 210 1.20 11.71 -1.13
C ALA A 210 -0.29 12.06 -1.32
N SER A 211 -1.12 11.84 -0.31
CA SER A 211 -2.58 12.01 -0.39
C SER A 211 -3.06 13.41 -0.03
N CYS A 212 -2.24 14.24 0.64
CA CYS A 212 -2.66 15.55 1.14
C CYS A 212 -3.34 16.45 0.11
N LEU A 213 -2.78 16.57 -1.10
CA LEU A 213 -3.36 17.43 -2.12
C LEU A 213 -4.66 16.86 -2.72
N ARG A 214 -4.72 15.54 -2.93
CA ARG A 214 -5.96 14.88 -3.40
C ARG A 214 -7.08 15.04 -2.35
N GLU A 215 -6.78 14.72 -1.10
CA GLU A 215 -7.76 14.77 -0.01
C GLU A 215 -8.32 16.19 0.14
N ARG A 216 -7.47 17.21 0.04
CA ARG A 216 -7.90 18.62 0.04
C ARG A 216 -8.91 18.91 -1.08
N ASP A 217 -8.65 18.43 -2.29
CA ASP A 217 -9.48 18.72 -3.46
C ASP A 217 -10.88 18.05 -3.38
N VAL A 218 -11.04 17.03 -2.52
CA VAL A 218 -12.35 16.39 -2.21
C VAL A 218 -12.94 16.81 -0.86
N GLY A 219 -12.32 17.76 -0.16
CA GLY A 219 -12.80 18.29 1.12
C GLY A 219 -12.45 17.43 2.34
N GLU A 220 -11.56 16.45 2.18
CA GLU A 220 -10.99 15.68 3.29
C GLU A 220 -9.67 16.31 3.74
N LEU A 221 -9.40 16.29 5.05
CA LEU A 221 -8.12 16.75 5.61
C LEU A 221 -7.35 15.56 6.14
N THR A 222 -6.10 15.42 5.71
CA THR A 222 -5.18 14.43 6.27
C THR A 222 -4.99 14.67 7.77
N SER A 223 -4.50 13.67 8.50
CA SER A 223 -4.28 13.80 9.94
C SER A 223 -3.20 14.84 10.24
N VAL A 224 -2.20 14.96 9.38
CA VAL A 224 -1.13 15.95 9.47
C VAL A 224 -1.62 17.36 9.11
N ASP A 225 -2.52 17.52 8.15
CA ASP A 225 -3.09 18.84 7.84
C ASP A 225 -3.93 19.37 9.01
N LYS A 226 -4.73 18.49 9.63
CA LYS A 226 -5.48 18.81 10.88
C LYS A 226 -4.58 19.22 12.04
N LEU A 227 -3.33 18.72 12.11
CA LEU A 227 -2.37 19.12 13.15
C LEU A 227 -1.87 20.56 12.95
N PHE A 228 -1.75 21.01 11.70
CA PHE A 228 -1.20 22.32 11.39
C PHE A 228 -2.26 23.41 11.21
N ASN A 229 -3.49 23.06 10.80
CA ASN A 229 -4.55 24.01 10.44
C ASN A 229 -4.07 25.07 9.42
N THR A 230 -3.08 24.74 8.59
CA THR A 230 -2.42 25.73 7.72
C THR A 230 -2.73 25.58 6.25
N ASN A 231 -3.40 24.48 5.80
CA ASN A 231 -3.63 24.17 4.39
C ASN A 231 -2.35 24.33 3.52
N ASP A 232 -1.18 24.20 4.15
CA ASP A 232 0.12 24.54 3.56
C ASP A 232 0.86 23.24 3.27
N PHE A 233 0.75 22.81 2.02
CA PHE A 233 1.36 21.59 1.54
C PHE A 233 2.89 21.59 1.74
N SER A 234 3.56 22.74 1.63
CA SER A 234 5.01 22.81 1.84
C SER A 234 5.38 22.49 3.30
N ARG A 235 4.56 22.93 4.27
CA ARG A 235 4.75 22.60 5.69
C ARG A 235 4.48 21.13 5.98
N ILE A 236 3.45 20.56 5.36
CA ILE A 236 3.11 19.14 5.46
C ILE A 236 4.23 18.30 4.86
N SER A 237 4.74 18.66 3.68
CA SER A 237 5.80 17.93 3.00
C SER A 237 7.09 17.90 3.82
N ASP A 238 7.46 19.04 4.41
CA ASP A 238 8.64 19.15 5.27
C ASP A 238 8.49 18.32 6.55
N TYR A 239 7.30 18.35 7.16
CA TYR A 239 7.04 17.59 8.38
C TYR A 239 7.08 16.08 8.12
N CYS A 240 6.31 15.58 7.14
CA CYS A 240 6.27 14.16 6.79
C CYS A 240 7.66 13.64 6.42
N THR A 241 8.42 14.39 5.60
CA THR A 241 9.79 14.03 5.21
C THR A 241 10.73 13.92 6.42
N LYS A 242 10.64 14.85 7.39
CA LYS A 242 11.41 14.77 8.64
C LYS A 242 11.02 13.56 9.49
N GLN A 243 9.73 13.24 9.58
CA GLN A 243 9.27 12.06 10.32
C GLN A 243 9.73 10.77 9.65
N ILE A 244 9.68 10.69 8.31
CA ILE A 244 10.22 9.55 7.55
C ILE A 244 11.70 9.34 7.89
N TYR A 245 12.53 10.39 7.83
CA TYR A 245 13.96 10.27 8.18
C TYR A 245 14.17 9.82 9.63
N LYS A 246 13.37 10.35 10.56
CA LYS A 246 13.44 9.95 11.97
C LYS A 246 13.09 8.47 12.14
N THR A 247 11.97 8.02 11.56
CA THR A 247 11.53 6.63 11.60
C THR A 247 12.57 5.68 10.99
N MET A 248 13.17 6.04 9.86
CA MET A 248 14.21 5.21 9.24
C MET A 248 15.50 5.13 10.08
N LYS A 249 15.90 6.22 10.72
CA LYS A 249 17.06 6.23 11.65
C LYS A 249 16.82 5.41 12.90
N GLU A 250 15.58 5.39 13.41
CA GLU A 250 15.23 4.58 14.58
C GLU A 250 15.36 3.07 14.32
N PHE A 251 15.39 2.64 13.05
CA PHE A 251 15.59 1.25 12.67
C PHE A 251 17.06 0.84 12.56
N GLU A 252 17.98 1.78 12.31
CA GLU A 252 19.39 1.48 12.04
C GLU A 252 20.04 0.62 13.14
N GLY A 253 20.65 -0.49 12.75
CA GLY A 253 21.35 -1.40 13.65
C GLY A 253 20.45 -2.30 14.52
N LYS A 254 19.12 -2.24 14.36
CA LYS A 254 18.17 -3.07 15.15
C LYS A 254 17.84 -4.43 14.53
N CYS A 255 18.24 -4.67 13.29
CA CYS A 255 18.02 -5.93 12.60
C CYS A 255 19.28 -6.43 11.92
N ASN A 256 19.32 -7.72 11.61
CA ASN A 256 20.39 -8.28 10.80
C ASN A 256 20.47 -7.62 9.42
N LEU A 257 21.64 -7.72 8.78
CA LEU A 257 21.94 -7.02 7.53
C LEU A 257 20.96 -7.40 6.40
N MET A 258 20.63 -8.68 6.24
CA MET A 258 19.75 -9.15 5.15
C MET A 258 18.32 -8.63 5.31
N VAL A 259 17.78 -8.71 6.54
CA VAL A 259 16.49 -8.13 6.91
C VAL A 259 16.48 -6.62 6.63
N SER A 260 17.56 -5.93 7.00
CA SER A 260 17.68 -4.48 6.80
C SER A 260 17.72 -4.08 5.33
N LEU A 261 18.45 -4.82 4.49
CA LEU A 261 18.52 -4.53 3.06
C LEU A 261 17.19 -4.73 2.36
N GLU A 262 16.46 -5.82 2.66
CA GLU A 262 15.14 -6.06 2.09
C GLU A 262 14.12 -5.03 2.58
N PHE A 263 14.18 -4.65 3.85
CA PHE A 263 13.32 -3.60 4.39
C PHE A 263 13.59 -2.23 3.75
N LEU A 264 14.85 -1.83 3.60
CA LEU A 264 15.21 -0.58 2.92
C LEU A 264 14.77 -0.59 1.46
N ARG A 265 14.88 -1.73 0.78
CA ARG A 265 14.38 -1.91 -0.58
C ARG A 265 12.86 -1.76 -0.66
N LEU A 266 12.14 -2.31 0.31
CA LEU A 266 10.69 -2.15 0.43
C LEU A 266 10.33 -0.66 0.58
N CYS A 267 10.93 0.04 1.53
CA CYS A 267 10.68 1.47 1.76
C CYS A 267 11.01 2.32 0.53
N LYS A 268 12.15 2.05 -0.13
CA LYS A 268 12.53 2.71 -1.39
C LYS A 268 11.43 2.60 -2.44
N ASN A 269 10.92 1.39 -2.66
CA ASN A 269 9.88 1.15 -3.65
C ASN A 269 8.56 1.80 -3.27
N THR A 270 8.21 1.79 -1.98
CA THR A 270 7.04 2.49 -1.46
C THR A 270 7.09 3.99 -1.78
N VAL A 271 8.23 4.66 -1.50
CA VAL A 271 8.39 6.09 -1.80
C VAL A 271 8.12 6.36 -3.27
N PHE A 272 8.77 5.59 -4.16
CA PHE A 272 8.58 5.77 -5.59
C PHE A 272 7.12 5.57 -6.02
N VAL A 273 6.48 4.46 -5.62
CA VAL A 273 5.11 4.13 -6.02
C VAL A 273 4.11 5.20 -5.56
N HIS A 274 4.23 5.68 -4.31
CA HIS A 274 3.33 6.72 -3.79
C HIS A 274 3.52 8.07 -4.50
N LEU A 275 4.74 8.38 -4.94
CA LEU A 275 5.01 9.61 -5.68
C LEU A 275 4.74 9.49 -7.20
N ALA A 276 4.44 8.28 -7.70
CA ALA A 276 4.19 8.02 -9.13
C ALA A 276 2.71 7.69 -9.43
N SER A 277 1.93 7.27 -8.44
CA SER A 277 0.54 6.85 -8.64
C SER A 277 -0.41 8.01 -8.91
N ASP A 278 -1.36 7.78 -9.82
CA ASP A 278 -2.46 8.66 -10.18
C ASP A 278 -3.46 8.89 -9.05
N ARG A 279 -3.40 8.04 -8.02
CA ARG A 279 -4.17 8.18 -6.80
C ARG A 279 -3.66 9.33 -5.90
N TYR A 280 -2.47 9.89 -6.17
CA TYR A 280 -1.79 10.84 -5.30
C TYR A 280 -1.26 12.06 -6.06
N GLU A 281 -0.69 13.04 -5.34
CA GLU A 281 0.12 14.07 -5.99
C GLU A 281 1.35 13.42 -6.64
N LYS A 282 1.36 13.37 -7.97
CA LYS A 282 2.46 12.78 -8.71
C LYS A 282 3.66 13.70 -8.75
N PHE A 283 4.81 13.21 -8.33
CA PHE A 283 6.10 13.82 -8.65
C PHE A 283 6.83 13.05 -9.74
N PHE A 284 6.29 11.92 -10.19
CA PHE A 284 6.78 11.14 -11.31
C PHE A 284 5.71 11.01 -12.40
N PHE A 285 6.11 11.26 -13.64
CA PHE A 285 5.23 11.16 -14.81
C PHE A 285 5.72 10.07 -15.75
N GLU A 286 4.79 9.28 -16.26
CA GLU A 286 5.10 8.31 -17.30
C GLU A 286 5.62 9.05 -18.54
N LYS A 287 6.83 8.72 -18.97
CA LYS A 287 7.42 9.24 -20.20
C LYS A 287 6.66 8.62 -21.37
N ILE A 288 5.84 9.42 -22.04
CA ILE A 288 5.24 9.02 -23.31
C ILE A 288 6.37 9.01 -24.35
N LEU A 289 6.77 7.82 -24.79
CA LEU A 289 7.66 7.67 -25.94
C LEU A 289 6.83 8.00 -27.19
N SER A 290 7.00 9.21 -27.71
CA SER A 290 6.48 9.66 -29.00
C SER A 290 7.20 8.97 -30.15
#